data_AF-A0A7S1MRD8-F1
#
_entry.id   AF-A0A7S1MRD8-F1
#
_cell.length_a   1.000
_cell.length_b   1.000
_cell.length_c   1.000
_cell.angle_alpha   90.00
_cell.angle_beta   90.00
_cell.angle_gamma   90.00
#
_symmetry.space_group_name_H-M   'P 1'
#
loop_
_entity.id
_entity.type
_entity.pdbx_description
1 polymer ?
#
loop_
_entity_poly.entity_id
_entity_poly.type
_entity_poly.pdbx_seq_one_letter_code
_entity_poly.pdbx_strand_id
1 'polypeptide(L)'
;TALFIMESFAGLEHKYEYSMVGHSGTGPEAELLVPWGKPPSSAKERLALTRKMAAHAQYCHKGDHTLEATDRAIKDIVRKPADEYFVFVVSDADLARYGITPESWNQILMQDRRVNAYALLISSNTDEAEQIRAGLAPGHGFVCDDNDLLAVTFKQIFQTTMLKNQA
;
A
#
# COMPACT_ATOMS: atom_id res chain seq x y z
N THR A 1 -11.13 0.69 0.68
CA THR A 1 -9.69 0.94 0.46
C THR A 1 -9.35 1.72 -0.81
N ALA A 2 -9.36 1.14 -2.02
CA ALA A 2 -8.84 1.85 -3.22
C ALA A 2 -9.50 3.20 -3.51
N LEU A 3 -10.83 3.29 -3.39
CA LEU A 3 -11.55 4.56 -3.56
C LEU A 3 -11.08 5.62 -2.56
N PHE A 4 -10.88 5.23 -1.30
CA PHE A 4 -10.40 6.12 -0.26
C PHE A 4 -9.02 6.72 -0.59
N ILE A 5 -8.10 5.88 -1.09
CA ILE A 5 -6.78 6.34 -1.53
C ILE A 5 -6.92 7.32 -2.71
N MET A 6 -7.70 6.96 -3.72
CA MET A 6 -7.91 7.84 -4.89
C MET A 6 -8.51 9.20 -4.52
N GLU A 7 -9.48 9.24 -3.61
CA GLU A 7 -10.07 10.50 -3.13
C GLU A 7 -9.10 11.30 -2.26
N SER A 8 -8.23 10.64 -1.48
CA SER A 8 -7.25 11.32 -0.62
C SER A 8 -6.19 12.11 -1.42
N PHE A 9 -5.92 11.70 -2.65
CA PHE A 9 -4.99 12.40 -3.55
C PHE A 9 -5.68 13.35 -4.54
N ALA A 10 -7.02 13.38 -4.57
CA ALA A 10 -7.75 14.26 -5.48
C ALA A 10 -7.49 15.74 -5.15
N GLY A 11 -7.07 16.51 -6.15
CA GLY A 11 -6.68 17.92 -6.01
C GLY A 11 -5.24 18.15 -5.53
N LEU A 12 -4.50 17.08 -5.21
CA LEU A 12 -3.09 17.14 -4.78
C LEU A 12 -2.12 16.66 -5.88
N GLU A 13 -2.59 16.50 -7.11
CA GLU A 13 -1.80 15.96 -8.24
C GLU A 13 -0.64 16.89 -8.65
N HIS A 14 -0.74 18.18 -8.31
CA HIS A 14 0.35 19.14 -8.48
C HIS A 14 1.51 18.92 -7.51
N LYS A 15 1.28 18.17 -6.42
CA LYS A 15 2.25 17.91 -5.35
C LYS A 15 2.71 16.45 -5.33
N TYR A 16 1.83 15.51 -5.67
CA TYR A 16 2.11 14.09 -5.61
C TYR A 16 1.83 13.41 -6.95
N GLU A 17 2.79 12.64 -7.44
CA GLU A 17 2.57 11.62 -8.47
C GLU A 17 2.35 10.28 -7.78
N TYR A 18 1.34 9.51 -8.20
CA TYR A 18 1.08 8.18 -7.63
C TYR A 18 0.67 7.17 -8.70
N SER A 19 0.83 5.90 -8.35
CA SER A 19 0.37 4.73 -9.09
C SER A 19 -0.21 3.72 -8.11
N MET A 20 -1.15 2.90 -8.57
CA MET A 20 -1.78 1.88 -7.75
C MET A 20 -1.90 0.59 -8.55
N VAL A 21 -1.42 -0.50 -7.97
CA VAL A 21 -1.52 -1.86 -8.52
C VAL A 21 -2.17 -2.77 -7.48
N GLY A 22 -2.89 -3.79 -7.95
CA GLY A 22 -3.38 -4.88 -7.12
C GLY A 22 -2.50 -6.11 -7.29
N HIS A 23 -2.04 -6.70 -6.20
CA HIS A 23 -1.47 -8.04 -6.20
C HIS A 23 -2.56 -9.09 -5.90
N SER A 24 -2.31 -10.34 -6.25
CA SER A 24 -3.12 -11.49 -5.84
C SER A 24 -2.35 -12.79 -6.08
N GLY A 25 -2.97 -13.96 -5.92
CA GLY A 25 -2.36 -15.22 -6.32
C GLY A 25 -2.06 -15.34 -7.81
N THR A 26 -2.53 -14.41 -8.65
CA THR A 26 -2.19 -14.35 -10.07
C THR A 26 -0.84 -13.66 -10.33
N GLY A 27 -0.35 -12.84 -9.39
CA GLY A 27 0.97 -12.19 -9.50
C GLY A 27 1.12 -10.90 -8.67
N PRO A 28 2.33 -10.31 -8.63
CA PRO A 28 2.67 -9.14 -7.83
C PRO A 28 2.05 -7.82 -8.32
N GLU A 29 1.71 -7.73 -9.62
CA GLU A 29 1.01 -6.59 -10.24
C GLU A 29 -0.14 -7.12 -11.09
N ALA A 30 -0.93 -8.02 -10.50
CA ALA A 30 -2.01 -8.73 -11.17
C ALA A 30 -3.09 -7.79 -11.75
N GLU A 31 -3.22 -6.57 -11.23
CA GLU A 31 -4.11 -5.56 -11.78
C GLU A 31 -3.52 -4.14 -11.74
N LEU A 32 -3.46 -3.47 -12.89
CA LEU A 32 -3.11 -2.05 -12.94
C LEU A 32 -4.36 -1.21 -12.66
N LEU A 33 -4.42 -0.57 -11.48
CA LEU A 33 -5.55 0.25 -11.06
C LEU A 33 -5.34 1.72 -11.47
N VAL A 34 -4.24 2.33 -11.06
CA VAL A 34 -3.91 3.72 -11.43
C VAL A 34 -2.53 3.73 -12.08
N PRO A 35 -2.41 4.08 -13.38
CA PRO A 35 -1.11 4.26 -14.02
C PRO A 35 -0.44 5.57 -13.57
N TRP A 36 0.90 5.56 -13.58
CA TRP A 36 1.70 6.78 -13.41
C TRP A 36 1.25 7.90 -14.34
N GLY A 37 1.10 9.12 -13.80
CA GLY A 37 0.68 10.32 -14.53
C GLY A 37 -0.77 10.31 -15.01
N LYS A 38 -1.58 9.30 -14.65
CA LYS A 38 -2.99 9.18 -15.07
C LYS A 38 -3.92 8.88 -13.90
N PRO A 39 -3.96 9.72 -12.85
CA PRO A 39 -4.93 9.56 -11.78
C PRO A 39 -6.37 9.76 -12.30
N PRO A 40 -7.36 9.06 -11.73
CA PRO A 40 -8.75 9.19 -12.15
C PRO A 40 -9.33 10.56 -11.79
N SER A 41 -9.74 11.29 -12.83
CA SER A 41 -10.18 12.68 -12.76
C SER A 41 -11.68 12.84 -12.50
N SER A 42 -12.46 11.78 -12.67
CA SER A 42 -13.93 11.82 -12.55
C SER A 42 -14.48 10.69 -11.69
N ALA A 43 -15.66 10.92 -11.10
CA ALA A 43 -16.39 9.89 -10.35
C ALA A 43 -16.66 8.64 -11.20
N LYS A 44 -16.87 8.80 -12.50
CA LYS A 44 -17.05 7.69 -13.45
C LYS A 44 -15.79 6.82 -13.56
N GLU A 45 -14.62 7.43 -13.67
CA GLU A 45 -13.33 6.72 -13.73
C GLU A 45 -13.05 6.00 -12.41
N ARG A 46 -13.27 6.66 -11.27
CA ARG A 46 -13.08 6.04 -9.94
C ARG A 46 -14.02 4.86 -9.71
N LEU A 47 -15.28 4.97 -10.15
CA LEU A 47 -16.24 3.88 -10.12
C LEU A 47 -15.78 2.72 -11.00
N ALA A 48 -15.26 3.00 -12.20
CA ALA A 48 -14.74 1.96 -13.10
C ALA A 48 -13.57 1.20 -12.47
N LEU A 49 -12.63 1.90 -11.83
CA LEU A 49 -11.51 1.29 -11.12
C LEU A 49 -11.96 0.46 -9.91
N THR A 50 -12.92 0.97 -9.13
CA THR A 50 -13.47 0.24 -7.98
C THR A 50 -14.17 -1.04 -8.43
N ARG A 51 -14.93 -1.00 -9.54
CA ARG A 51 -15.54 -2.19 -10.15
C ARG A 51 -14.50 -3.17 -10.67
N LYS A 52 -13.42 -2.68 -11.29
CA LYS A 52 -12.29 -3.49 -11.75
C LYS A 52 -11.65 -4.25 -10.59
N MET A 53 -11.35 -3.55 -9.49
CA MET A 53 -10.80 -4.16 -8.27
C MET A 53 -11.77 -5.19 -7.67
N ALA A 54 -13.06 -4.88 -7.58
CA ALA A 54 -14.07 -5.81 -7.06
C ALA A 54 -14.17 -7.08 -7.92
N ALA A 55 -14.17 -6.93 -9.25
CA ALA A 55 -14.16 -8.07 -10.16
C ALA A 55 -12.87 -8.89 -10.01
N HIS A 56 -11.71 -8.25 -9.89
CA HIS A 56 -10.44 -8.95 -9.68
C HIS A 56 -10.47 -9.79 -8.39
N ALA A 57 -10.92 -9.22 -7.27
CA ALA A 57 -11.00 -9.91 -5.99
C ALA A 57 -11.97 -11.11 -6.02
N GLN A 58 -13.01 -11.09 -6.87
CA GLN A 58 -13.95 -12.20 -7.02
C GLN A 58 -13.38 -13.39 -7.79
N TYR A 59 -12.41 -13.17 -8.68
CA TYR A 59 -11.92 -14.19 -9.62
C TYR A 59 -10.42 -14.48 -9.50
N CYS A 60 -9.70 -13.80 -8.61
CA CYS A 60 -8.27 -14.01 -8.47
C CYS A 60 -7.95 -15.43 -7.95
N HIS A 61 -6.82 -15.98 -8.42
CA HIS A 61 -6.33 -17.26 -7.93
C HIS A 61 -5.92 -17.15 -6.46
N LYS A 62 -6.04 -18.28 -5.73
CA LYS A 62 -5.49 -18.39 -4.39
C LYS A 62 -3.96 -18.30 -4.47
N GLY A 63 -3.38 -17.57 -3.54
CA GLY A 63 -1.94 -17.31 -3.48
C GLY A 63 -1.72 -15.87 -3.05
N ASP A 64 -0.48 -15.55 -2.72
CA ASP A 64 -0.11 -14.24 -2.21
C ASP A 64 1.29 -13.88 -2.69
N HIS A 65 1.35 -12.75 -3.40
CA HIS A 65 2.58 -12.17 -3.92
C HIS A 65 2.91 -10.86 -3.20
N THR A 66 2.46 -10.67 -1.95
CA THR A 66 2.65 -9.45 -1.16
C THR A 66 4.13 -9.07 -1.08
N LEU A 67 5.02 -10.03 -0.79
CA LEU A 67 6.45 -9.76 -0.68
C LEU A 67 7.06 -9.34 -2.04
N GLU A 68 6.74 -10.07 -3.11
CA GLU A 68 7.22 -9.74 -4.46
C GLU A 68 6.66 -8.40 -4.96
N ALA A 69 5.39 -8.12 -4.70
CA ALA A 69 4.75 -6.84 -5.02
C ALA A 69 5.39 -5.68 -4.24
N THR A 70 5.67 -5.89 -2.95
CA THR A 70 6.35 -4.89 -2.11
C THR A 70 7.76 -4.61 -2.65
N ASP A 71 8.51 -5.67 -2.96
CA ASP A 71 9.85 -5.57 -3.52
C ASP A 71 9.87 -4.81 -4.84
N ARG A 72 8.93 -5.14 -5.73
CA ARG A 72 8.79 -4.49 -7.03
C ARG A 72 8.44 -3.02 -6.89
N ALA A 73 7.48 -2.68 -6.02
CA ALA A 73 7.08 -1.30 -5.78
C ALA A 73 8.25 -0.45 -5.27
N ILE A 74 9.05 -0.96 -4.33
CA ILE A 74 10.22 -0.26 -3.79
C ILE A 74 11.30 -0.05 -4.86
N LYS A 75 11.54 -1.04 -5.72
CA LYS A 75 12.52 -0.93 -6.81
C LYS A 75 12.07 -0.02 -7.94
N ASP A 76 10.77 -0.01 -8.24
CA ASP A 76 10.23 0.75 -9.37
C ASP A 76 10.03 2.22 -9.02
N ILE A 77 9.64 2.54 -7.77
CA ILE A 77 9.36 3.93 -7.37
C ILE A 77 10.60 4.84 -7.46
N VAL A 78 11.80 4.30 -7.20
CA VAL A 78 13.06 5.04 -7.25
C VAL A 78 13.64 5.20 -8.66
N ARG A 79 12.98 4.65 -9.69
CA ARG A 79 13.44 4.79 -11.09
C ARG A 79 13.21 6.19 -11.64
N LYS A 80 12.21 6.91 -11.12
CA LYS A 80 11.96 8.31 -11.45
C LYS A 80 12.50 9.20 -10.34
N PRO A 81 13.21 10.29 -10.63
CA PRO A 81 13.60 11.26 -9.62
C PRO A 81 12.39 11.90 -8.94
N ALA A 82 12.40 11.91 -7.61
CA ALA A 82 11.48 12.63 -6.75
C ALA A 82 12.20 13.07 -5.47
N ASP A 83 11.63 14.04 -4.76
CA ASP A 83 12.15 14.52 -3.47
C ASP A 83 12.00 13.45 -2.39
N GLU A 84 10.87 12.73 -2.40
CA GLU A 84 10.56 11.67 -1.44
C GLU A 84 9.83 10.51 -2.11
N TYR A 85 10.06 9.30 -1.60
CA TYR A 85 9.43 8.08 -2.10
C TYR A 85 8.62 7.41 -0.99
N PHE A 86 7.41 6.98 -1.32
CA PHE A 86 6.50 6.31 -0.39
C PHE A 86 5.90 5.06 -1.03
N VAL A 87 5.95 3.94 -0.31
CA VAL A 87 5.28 2.70 -0.71
C VAL A 87 4.32 2.30 0.41
N PHE A 88 3.06 2.11 0.08
CA PHE A 88 2.04 1.63 1.01
C PHE A 88 1.50 0.31 0.50
N VAL A 89 1.63 -0.74 1.32
CA VAL A 89 1.11 -2.07 1.01
C VAL A 89 -0.09 -2.30 1.90
N VAL A 90 -1.26 -2.50 1.28
CA VAL A 90 -2.49 -2.75 2.03
C VAL A 90 -2.85 -4.23 1.92
N SER A 91 -3.01 -4.91 3.05
CA SER A 91 -3.30 -6.34 3.14
C SER A 91 -4.42 -6.61 4.14
N ASP A 92 -5.19 -7.68 3.93
CA ASP A 92 -6.20 -8.17 4.88
C ASP A 92 -5.61 -8.92 6.09
N ALA A 93 -4.27 -8.95 6.17
CA ALA A 93 -3.46 -9.60 7.20
C ALA A 93 -3.49 -11.13 7.17
N ASP A 94 -4.09 -11.77 6.16
CA ASP A 94 -4.13 -13.24 6.04
C ASP A 94 -2.85 -13.79 5.36
N LEU A 95 -1.71 -13.51 6.00
CA LEU A 95 -0.35 -13.76 5.49
C LEU A 95 0.22 -15.10 5.95
N ALA A 96 -0.16 -15.55 7.15
CA ALA A 96 0.38 -16.76 7.76
C ALA A 96 0.08 -18.01 6.92
N ARG A 97 -1.09 -18.06 6.27
CA ARG A 97 -1.49 -19.16 5.36
C ARG A 97 -0.58 -19.31 4.13
N TYR A 98 0.21 -18.30 3.81
CA TYR A 98 1.14 -18.29 2.67
C TYR A 98 2.62 -18.35 3.10
N GLY A 99 2.89 -18.53 4.40
CA GLY A 99 4.25 -18.61 4.93
C GLY A 99 5.01 -17.28 4.90
N ILE A 100 4.29 -16.16 4.77
CA ILE A 100 4.88 -14.82 4.84
C ILE A 100 5.09 -14.48 6.31
N THR A 101 6.36 -14.21 6.68
CA THR A 101 6.71 -13.84 8.06
C THR A 101 7.06 -12.35 8.16
N PRO A 102 6.84 -11.71 9.32
CA PRO A 102 7.24 -10.31 9.51
C PRO A 102 8.73 -10.05 9.24
N GLU A 103 9.61 -11.01 9.52
CA GLU A 103 11.05 -10.88 9.27
C GLU A 103 11.36 -10.76 7.77
N SER A 104 10.75 -11.61 6.95
CA SER A 104 10.90 -11.56 5.50
C SER A 104 10.35 -10.26 4.91
N TRP A 105 9.25 -9.74 5.47
CA TRP A 105 8.67 -8.48 5.04
C TRP A 105 9.54 -7.29 5.45
N ASN A 106 10.09 -7.30 6.66
CA ASN A 106 11.02 -6.28 7.15
C ASN A 106 12.24 -6.12 6.27
N GLN A 107 12.83 -7.22 5.81
CA GLN A 107 13.97 -7.19 4.88
C GLN A 107 13.63 -6.40 3.60
N ILE A 108 12.40 -6.55 3.10
CA ILE A 108 11.94 -5.90 1.88
C ILE A 108 11.54 -4.45 2.16
N LEU A 109 10.75 -4.17 3.21
CA LEU A 109 10.30 -2.82 3.57
C LEU A 109 11.48 -1.86 3.84
N MET A 110 12.59 -2.39 4.36
CA MET A 110 13.78 -1.59 4.70
C MET A 110 14.91 -1.74 3.67
N GLN A 111 14.67 -2.35 2.51
CA GLN A 111 15.74 -2.66 1.55
C GLN A 111 16.39 -1.42 0.92
N ASP A 112 15.64 -0.32 0.81
CA ASP A 112 16.14 0.95 0.27
C ASP A 112 15.81 2.10 1.22
N ARG A 113 16.85 2.72 1.79
CA ARG A 113 16.73 3.79 2.78
C ARG A 113 16.14 5.08 2.21
N ARG A 114 16.04 5.22 0.88
CA ARG A 114 15.39 6.36 0.22
C ARG A 114 13.87 6.22 0.22
N VAL A 115 13.35 5.01 0.45
CA VAL A 115 11.93 4.71 0.33
C VAL A 115 11.30 4.56 1.71
N ASN A 116 10.27 5.36 1.96
CA ASN A 116 9.42 5.23 3.14
C ASN A 116 8.34 4.16 2.84
N ALA A 117 8.61 2.90 3.18
CA ALA A 117 7.70 1.78 2.93
C ALA A 117 6.91 1.37 4.18
N TYR A 118 5.60 1.17 4.04
CA TYR A 118 4.68 0.90 5.13
C TYR A 118 3.70 -0.23 4.78
N ALA A 119 3.42 -1.11 5.75
CA ALA A 119 2.37 -2.11 5.70
C ALA A 119 1.14 -1.61 6.48
N LEU A 120 -0.01 -1.60 5.81
CA LEU A 120 -1.31 -1.22 6.34
C LEU A 120 -2.19 -2.47 6.37
N LEU A 121 -2.51 -2.95 7.56
CA LEU A 121 -3.22 -4.20 7.79
C LEU A 121 -4.69 -3.88 8.09
N ILE A 122 -5.59 -4.23 7.17
CA ILE A 122 -7.04 -4.04 7.31
C ILE A 122 -7.68 -5.39 7.54
N SER A 123 -7.79 -5.81 8.80
CA SER A 123 -8.33 -7.12 9.15
C SER A 123 -9.54 -7.01 10.07
N SER A 124 -10.50 -7.91 9.87
CA SER A 124 -11.56 -8.16 10.86
C SER A 124 -11.05 -8.96 12.06
N ASN A 125 -9.87 -9.59 11.95
CA ASN A 125 -9.18 -10.27 13.02
C ASN A 125 -8.02 -9.41 13.53
N THR A 126 -8.31 -8.52 14.48
CA THR A 126 -7.34 -7.55 15.01
C THR A 126 -6.13 -8.22 15.66
N ASP A 127 -6.30 -9.38 16.30
CA ASP A 127 -5.19 -10.06 17.00
C ASP A 127 -4.09 -10.52 16.05
N GLU A 128 -4.46 -11.08 14.90
CA GLU A 128 -3.51 -11.54 13.87
C GLU A 128 -2.79 -10.35 13.22
N ALA A 129 -3.53 -9.30 12.88
CA ALA A 129 -2.96 -8.07 12.35
C ALA A 129 -1.99 -7.41 13.34
N GLU A 130 -2.31 -7.40 14.64
CA GLU A 130 -1.43 -6.89 15.69
C GLU A 130 -0.18 -7.73 15.89
N GLN A 131 -0.27 -9.07 15.77
CA GLN A 131 0.90 -9.95 15.80
C GLN A 131 1.85 -9.65 14.64
N ILE A 132 1.32 -9.50 13.43
CA ILE A 132 2.11 -9.10 12.26
C ILE A 132 2.74 -7.73 12.51
N ARG A 133 1.95 -6.73 12.94
CA ARG A 133 2.43 -5.37 13.24
C ARG A 133 3.56 -5.39 14.28
N ALA A 134 3.44 -6.20 15.33
CA ALA A 134 4.44 -6.31 16.38
C ALA A 134 5.77 -6.93 15.89
N GLY A 135 5.71 -7.80 14.87
CA GLY A 135 6.90 -8.35 14.23
C GLY A 135 7.54 -7.42 13.19
N LEU A 136 6.83 -6.38 12.73
CA LEU A 136 7.36 -5.40 11.79
C LEU A 136 8.26 -4.37 12.50
N ALA A 137 9.21 -3.82 11.74
CA ALA A 137 10.11 -2.79 12.23
C ALA A 137 9.31 -1.57 12.75
N PRO A 138 9.74 -0.92 13.85
CA PRO A 138 9.01 0.19 14.44
C PRO A 138 8.70 1.30 13.42
N GLY A 139 7.43 1.65 13.30
CA GLY A 139 6.95 2.68 12.37
C GLY A 139 6.71 2.20 10.94
N HIS A 140 6.92 0.93 10.62
CA HIS A 140 6.66 0.36 9.29
C HIS A 140 5.33 -0.41 9.18
N GLY A 141 4.63 -0.68 10.28
CA GLY A 141 3.38 -1.43 10.30
C GLY A 141 2.27 -0.71 11.06
N PHE A 142 1.06 -0.73 10.50
CA PHE A 142 -0.14 -0.15 11.10
C PHE A 142 -1.32 -1.10 10.93
N VAL A 143 -2.13 -1.26 11.98
CA VAL A 143 -3.42 -1.94 11.91
C VAL A 143 -4.51 -0.89 11.76
N CYS A 144 -5.41 -1.09 10.81
CA CYS A 144 -6.55 -0.23 10.53
C CYS A 144 -7.81 -1.11 10.57
N ASP A 145 -8.52 -1.04 11.69
CA ASP A 145 -9.79 -1.72 11.96
C ASP A 145 -10.97 -1.12 11.17
N ASP A 146 -10.86 0.13 10.72
CA ASP A 146 -11.81 0.74 9.76
C ASP A 146 -11.15 1.64 8.70
N ASN A 147 -11.97 2.14 7.76
CA ASN A 147 -11.51 3.05 6.70
C ASN A 147 -11.19 4.48 7.20
N ASP A 148 -11.74 4.92 8.33
CA ASP A 148 -11.46 6.23 8.93
C ASP A 148 -10.06 6.26 9.56
N LEU A 149 -9.63 5.14 10.16
CA LEU A 149 -8.28 4.97 10.69
C LEU A 149 -7.22 4.99 9.59
N LEU A 150 -7.55 4.51 8.40
CA LEU A 150 -6.66 4.58 7.24
C LEU A 150 -6.31 6.04 6.91
N ALA A 151 -7.31 6.93 6.88
CA ALA A 151 -7.13 8.36 6.64
C ALA A 151 -6.17 9.01 7.63
N VAL A 152 -6.38 8.70 8.91
CA VAL A 152 -5.59 9.21 10.02
C VAL A 152 -4.16 8.70 9.91
N THR A 153 -3.98 7.42 9.60
CA THR A 153 -2.67 6.78 9.44
C THR A 153 -1.86 7.43 8.33
N PHE A 154 -2.44 7.65 7.14
CA PHE A 154 -1.76 8.37 6.07
C PHE A 154 -1.31 9.77 6.50
N LYS A 155 -2.20 10.54 7.16
CA LYS A 155 -1.85 11.89 7.67
C LYS A 155 -0.70 11.83 8.67
N GLN A 156 -0.72 10.91 9.62
CA GLN A 156 0.33 10.74 10.62
C GLN A 156 1.68 10.38 9.98
N ILE A 157 1.67 9.48 8.99
CA ILE A 157 2.87 9.09 8.24
C ILE A 157 3.47 10.29 7.51
N PHE A 158 2.65 11.05 6.77
CA PHE A 158 3.13 12.23 6.06
C PHE A 158 3.65 13.31 7.02
N GLN A 159 2.96 13.57 8.14
CA GLN A 159 3.44 14.53 9.15
C GLN A 159 4.78 14.12 9.75
N THR A 160 4.95 12.84 10.10
CA THR A 160 6.18 12.33 10.72
C THR A 160 7.37 12.43 9.76
N THR A 161 7.14 12.15 8.47
CA THR A 161 8.19 12.23 7.45
C THR A 161 8.60 13.67 7.18
N MET A 162 7.63 14.59 7.09
CA MET A 162 7.89 16.03 6.97
C MET A 162 8.72 16.58 8.14
N LEU A 163 8.44 16.13 9.36
CA LEU A 163 9.22 16.52 10.55
C LEU A 163 10.65 15.97 10.53
N LYS A 164 10.86 14.73 10.07
CA LYS A 164 12.21 14.15 9.91
C LYS A 164 13.08 14.95 8.93
N ASN A 165 12.48 15.55 7.92
CA ASN A 165 13.20 16.35 6.92
C ASN A 165 13.48 17.80 7.37
N GLN A 166 12.95 18.22 8.52
CA GLN A 166 13.19 19.54 9.12
C GLN A 166 14.23 19.51 10.25
N ALA A 167 14.68 18.32 10.66
CA ALA A 167 15.67 18.09 11.72
C ALA A 167 17.05 17.77 11.12
#